data_AF-A0A957QXF6-F1
#
_entry.id   AF-A0A957QXF6-F1
#
_cell.length_a   1.000
_cell.length_b   1.000
_cell.length_c   1.000
_cell.angle_alpha   90.00
_cell.angle_beta   90.00
_cell.angle_gamma   90.00
#
_symmetry.space_group_name_H-M   'P 1'
#
loop_
_entity.id
_entity.type
_entity.pdbx_description
1 polymer ?
#
loop_
_entity_poly.entity_id
_entity_poly.type
_entity_poly.pdbx_seq_one_letter_code
_entity_poly.pdbx_strand_id
1 'polypeptide(L)'
;VLPYYDCFTAVNTHILTAEELNGDVEHDKKLILAALRQGRSWVGYERPGDTKGFRFTGQSINKGVMGDEVRLDAGATLQVKAPDKAHIKLIRHGEVVAEVHNETNLTHIPVEPGAYRVECHREHLGQPRGWIFSNPIYLR
;
A
#
# COMPACT_ATOMS: atom_id res chain seq x y z
N VAL A 1 4.56 15.12 26.91
CA VAL A 1 4.83 15.45 25.48
C VAL A 1 5.80 14.40 24.96
N LEU A 2 5.48 13.72 23.86
CA LEU A 2 6.41 12.77 23.24
C LEU A 2 7.53 13.56 22.52
N PRO A 3 8.79 13.09 22.53
CA PRO A 3 9.88 13.69 21.77
C PRO A 3 9.54 13.80 20.28
N TYR A 4 9.93 14.91 19.64
CA TYR A 4 9.67 15.14 18.21
C TYR A 4 10.18 14.00 17.34
N TYR A 5 11.38 13.49 17.63
CA TYR A 5 11.99 12.39 16.90
C TYR A 5 11.11 11.12 16.89
N ASP A 6 10.48 10.80 18.03
CA ASP A 6 9.61 9.63 18.16
C ASP A 6 8.30 9.80 17.39
N CYS A 7 7.81 11.02 17.25
CA CYS A 7 6.63 11.33 16.45
C CYS A 7 6.97 11.35 14.96
N PHE A 8 8.12 11.90 14.60
CA PHE A 8 8.58 12.04 13.22
C PHE A 8 8.84 10.68 12.56
N THR A 9 9.45 9.76 13.30
CA THR A 9 9.75 8.41 12.79
C THR A 9 8.59 7.43 12.89
N ALA A 10 7.51 7.80 13.60
CA ALA A 10 6.38 6.91 13.81
C ALA A 10 5.60 6.67 12.52
N VAL A 11 5.16 7.72 11.83
CA VAL A 11 4.28 7.62 10.66
C VAL A 11 5.01 8.18 9.45
N ASN A 12 5.35 7.31 8.51
CA ASN A 12 6.09 7.66 7.30
C ASN A 12 5.26 7.41 6.05
N THR A 13 5.40 8.29 5.07
CA THR A 13 4.87 8.07 3.72
C THR A 13 5.97 7.46 2.88
N HIS A 14 5.68 6.31 2.29
CA HIS A 14 6.56 5.62 1.37
C HIS A 14 6.03 5.79 -0.04
N ILE A 15 6.92 5.98 -1.00
CA ILE A 15 6.58 6.22 -2.41
C ILE A 15 7.22 5.16 -3.31
N LEU A 16 6.60 4.88 -4.45
CA LEU A 16 7.17 4.07 -5.51
C LEU A 16 7.54 4.97 -6.68
N THR A 17 8.84 5.16 -6.87
CA THR A 17 9.40 5.90 -8.01
C THR A 17 9.57 4.97 -9.22
N ALA A 18 9.57 5.56 -10.42
CA ALA A 18 9.79 4.81 -11.66
C ALA A 18 11.24 4.31 -11.78
N GLU A 19 12.17 5.06 -11.19
CA GLU A 19 13.61 4.81 -11.21
C GLU A 19 14.17 5.00 -9.80
N GLU A 20 15.39 4.50 -9.56
CA GLU A 20 16.09 4.70 -8.29
C GLU A 20 16.50 6.16 -8.13
N LEU A 21 16.41 6.67 -6.90
CA LEU A 21 16.93 7.99 -6.57
C LEU A 21 18.46 7.96 -6.63
N ASN A 22 19.05 8.97 -7.26
CA ASN A 22 20.50 9.02 -7.50
C ASN A 22 21.22 10.14 -6.74
N GLY A 23 20.49 10.95 -5.97
CA GLY A 23 21.02 12.07 -5.19
C GLY A 23 21.11 13.38 -5.95
N ASP A 24 20.81 13.42 -7.25
CA ASP A 24 20.65 14.67 -7.99
C ASP A 24 19.29 15.29 -7.65
N VAL A 25 19.33 16.50 -7.07
CA VAL A 25 18.15 17.17 -6.51
C VAL A 25 17.07 17.39 -7.58
N GLU A 26 17.44 17.80 -8.79
CA GLU A 26 16.46 18.12 -9.83
C GLU A 26 15.84 16.86 -10.44
N HIS A 27 16.61 15.79 -10.57
CA HIS A 27 16.12 14.48 -10.97
C HIS A 27 15.21 13.86 -9.91
N ASP A 28 15.70 13.72 -8.68
CA ASP A 28 14.98 13.05 -7.58
C ASP A 28 13.69 13.79 -7.23
N LYS A 29 13.71 15.13 -7.22
CA LYS A 29 12.52 15.96 -7.02
C LYS A 29 11.44 15.66 -8.05
N LYS A 30 11.80 15.51 -9.33
CA LYS A 30 10.84 15.18 -10.39
C LYS A 30 10.23 13.80 -10.16
N LEU A 31 11.05 12.81 -9.80
CA LEU A 31 10.58 11.45 -9.51
C LEU A 31 9.64 11.41 -8.29
N ILE A 32 10.03 12.06 -7.19
CA ILE A 32 9.24 12.12 -5.95
C ILE A 32 7.88 12.78 -6.21
N LEU A 33 7.89 13.96 -6.84
CA LEU A 33 6.66 14.69 -7.12
C LEU A 33 5.76 13.95 -8.13
N ALA A 34 6.34 13.25 -9.10
CA ALA A 34 5.59 12.42 -10.03
C ALA A 34 4.92 11.23 -9.33
N ALA A 35 5.64 10.52 -8.46
CA ALA A 35 5.10 9.39 -7.68
C ALA A 35 3.94 9.83 -6.79
N LEU A 36 4.09 10.95 -6.08
CA LEU A 36 3.02 11.53 -5.25
C LEU A 36 1.82 11.97 -6.09
N ARG A 37 2.05 12.64 -7.24
CA ARG A 37 0.98 13.08 -8.14
C ARG A 37 0.18 11.90 -8.69
N GLN A 38 0.83 10.78 -8.96
CA GLN A 38 0.19 9.55 -9.44
C GLN A 38 -0.43 8.73 -8.31
N GLY A 39 -0.25 9.11 -7.05
CA GLY A 39 -0.74 8.35 -5.91
C GLY A 39 0.00 7.03 -5.68
N ARG A 40 1.25 6.91 -6.15
CA ARG A 40 2.09 5.72 -5.95
C ARG A 40 2.73 5.72 -4.57
N SER A 41 1.92 5.57 -3.53
CA SER A 41 2.38 5.67 -2.14
C SER A 41 1.53 4.86 -1.15
N TRP A 42 2.13 4.56 0.00
CA TRP A 42 1.43 4.06 1.19
C TRP A 42 1.93 4.77 2.44
N VAL A 43 1.09 4.78 3.47
CA VAL A 43 1.45 5.28 4.80
C VAL A 43 1.73 4.08 5.71
N GLY A 44 2.87 4.12 6.38
CA GLY A 44 3.30 3.11 7.34
C GLY A 44 3.40 3.68 8.75
N TYR A 45 2.92 2.93 9.74
CA TYR A 45 3.20 3.17 11.16
C TYR A 45 4.33 2.23 11.58
N GLU A 46 5.54 2.74 11.80
CA GLU A 46 6.75 1.92 11.99
C GLU A 46 6.87 1.30 13.39
N ARG A 47 6.09 1.77 14.38
CA ARG A 47 6.21 1.25 15.76
C ARG A 47 5.66 -0.19 15.94
N PRO A 48 4.55 -0.59 15.31
CA PRO A 48 4.12 -1.98 15.26
C PRO A 48 5.07 -2.92 14.52
N GLY A 49 5.91 -2.39 13.63
CA GLY A 49 6.91 -3.15 12.86
C GLY A 49 7.31 -2.44 11.57
N ASP A 50 8.39 -2.91 10.93
CA ASP A 50 8.93 -2.35 9.68
C ASP A 50 7.93 -2.46 8.53
N THR A 51 7.58 -1.34 7.90
CA THR A 51 6.66 -1.33 6.75
C THR A 51 7.37 -1.44 5.40
N LYS A 52 8.71 -1.43 5.38
CA LYS A 52 9.53 -1.58 4.18
C LYS A 52 9.29 -2.92 3.51
N GLY A 53 9.12 -2.88 2.20
CA GLY A 53 8.89 -4.08 1.38
C GLY A 53 7.41 -4.41 1.16
N PHE A 54 6.49 -3.61 1.71
CA PHE A 54 5.08 -3.69 1.35
C PHE A 54 4.88 -3.55 -0.16
N ARG A 55 4.03 -4.40 -0.74
CA ARG A 55 3.66 -4.35 -2.17
C ARG A 55 2.16 -4.58 -2.32
N PHE A 56 1.57 -3.77 -3.19
CA PHE A 56 0.21 -3.95 -3.67
C PHE A 56 0.19 -3.77 -5.18
N THR A 57 -0.15 -4.85 -5.89
CA THR A 57 -0.06 -4.94 -7.34
C THR A 57 -1.35 -5.49 -7.94
N GLY A 58 -1.73 -4.96 -9.09
CA GLY A 58 -2.80 -5.46 -9.94
C GLY A 58 -2.21 -6.06 -11.21
N GLN A 59 -2.69 -7.25 -11.56
CA GLN A 59 -2.29 -7.98 -12.76
C GLN A 59 -3.54 -8.34 -13.56
N SER A 60 -3.60 -7.89 -14.81
CA SER A 60 -4.59 -8.27 -15.82
C SER A 60 -3.86 -8.33 -17.18
N ILE A 61 -4.48 -7.93 -18.29
CA ILE A 61 -3.79 -7.62 -19.55
C ILE A 61 -2.66 -6.60 -19.31
N ASN A 62 -2.89 -5.60 -18.45
CA ASN A 62 -1.87 -4.68 -17.98
C ASN A 62 -1.48 -4.96 -16.52
N LYS A 63 -0.26 -4.55 -16.15
CA LYS A 63 0.23 -4.54 -14.78
C LYS A 63 0.13 -3.13 -14.21
N GLY A 64 -0.19 -3.02 -12.93
CA GLY A 64 -0.19 -1.74 -12.23
C GLY A 64 0.13 -1.90 -10.75
N VAL A 65 0.55 -0.81 -10.14
CA VAL A 65 0.71 -0.67 -8.69
C VAL A 65 -0.33 0.30 -8.14
N MET A 66 -0.37 0.47 -6.82
CA MET A 66 -1.16 1.53 -6.17
C MET A 66 -0.97 2.88 -6.89
N GLY A 67 -2.08 3.59 -7.15
CA GLY A 67 -2.12 4.82 -7.95
C GLY A 67 -2.45 4.60 -9.43
N ASP A 68 -2.20 3.41 -9.97
CA ASP A 68 -2.44 3.11 -11.39
C ASP A 68 -3.88 2.67 -11.67
N GLU A 69 -4.28 2.79 -12.94
CA GLU A 69 -5.49 2.19 -13.48
C GLU A 69 -5.16 0.84 -14.14
N VAL A 70 -5.84 -0.23 -13.70
CA VAL A 70 -5.71 -1.58 -14.26
C VAL A 70 -7.04 -1.99 -14.88
N ARG A 71 -6.99 -2.59 -16.06
CA ARG A 71 -8.20 -3.03 -16.74
C ARG A 71 -8.81 -4.22 -15.99
N LEU A 72 -10.12 -4.22 -15.83
CA LEU A 72 -10.85 -5.36 -15.30
C LEU A 72 -11.16 -6.35 -16.42
N ASP A 73 -10.68 -7.58 -16.27
CA ASP A 73 -11.03 -8.72 -17.11
C ASP A 73 -11.14 -10.00 -16.27
N ALA A 74 -11.48 -11.12 -16.91
CA ALA A 74 -11.66 -12.40 -16.23
C ALA A 74 -10.38 -12.94 -15.55
N GLY A 75 -9.20 -12.41 -15.88
CA GLY A 75 -7.92 -12.78 -15.30
C GLY A 75 -7.37 -11.76 -14.30
N ALA A 76 -8.10 -10.68 -14.04
CA ALA A 76 -7.64 -9.63 -13.12
C ALA A 76 -7.38 -10.23 -11.73
N THR A 77 -6.23 -9.91 -11.16
CA THR A 77 -5.79 -10.40 -9.86
C THR A 77 -5.14 -9.26 -9.09
N LEU A 78 -5.62 -9.03 -7.87
CA LEU A 78 -5.01 -8.13 -6.91
C LEU A 78 -4.17 -8.95 -5.93
N GLN A 79 -2.92 -8.55 -5.75
CA GLN A 79 -1.97 -9.21 -4.86
C GLN A 79 -1.43 -8.22 -3.85
N VAL A 80 -1.53 -8.60 -2.58
CA VAL A 80 -0.98 -7.86 -1.45
C VAL A 80 0.13 -8.69 -0.83
N LYS A 81 1.27 -8.06 -0.57
CA LYS A 81 2.37 -8.63 0.19
C LYS A 81 2.75 -7.66 1.30
N ALA A 82 2.47 -8.04 2.54
CA ALA A 82 2.91 -7.36 3.73
C ALA A 82 4.34 -7.80 4.10
N PRO A 83 5.14 -6.93 4.75
CA PRO A 83 6.49 -7.29 5.21
C PRO A 83 6.53 -8.41 6.26
N ASP A 84 5.45 -8.56 7.03
CA ASP A 84 5.31 -9.47 8.17
C ASP A 84 3.82 -9.79 8.38
N LYS A 85 3.52 -10.77 9.24
CA LYS A 85 2.17 -11.25 9.51
C LYS A 85 1.28 -10.13 10.06
N ALA A 86 0.13 -9.97 9.44
CA ALA A 86 -0.84 -8.94 9.80
C ALA A 86 -2.27 -9.43 9.57
N HIS A 87 -3.23 -8.66 10.09
CA HIS A 87 -4.59 -8.68 9.61
C HIS A 87 -4.66 -7.77 8.37
N ILE A 88 -4.78 -8.37 7.19
CA ILE A 88 -4.80 -7.67 5.90
C ILE A 88 -6.25 -7.60 5.42
N LYS A 89 -6.73 -6.39 5.16
CA LYS A 89 -8.04 -6.13 4.57
C LYS A 89 -7.88 -5.49 3.19
N LEU A 90 -8.56 -6.04 2.20
CA LEU A 90 -8.76 -5.42 0.90
C LEU A 90 -10.13 -4.75 0.89
N ILE A 91 -10.15 -3.45 0.59
CA ILE A 91 -11.35 -2.62 0.72
C ILE A 91 -11.69 -2.01 -0.64
N ARG A 92 -12.96 -2.11 -1.03
CA ARG A 92 -13.53 -1.42 -2.19
C ARG A 92 -14.65 -0.50 -1.73
N HIS A 93 -14.54 0.79 -2.04
CA HIS A 93 -15.56 1.81 -1.72
C HIS A 93 -16.02 1.83 -0.26
N GLY A 94 -15.13 1.47 0.68
CA GLY A 94 -15.43 1.44 2.11
C GLY A 94 -15.80 0.05 2.66
N GLU A 95 -16.10 -0.90 1.79
CA GLU A 95 -16.48 -2.27 2.17
C GLU A 95 -15.28 -3.23 2.07
N VAL A 96 -15.14 -4.12 3.04
CA VAL A 96 -14.12 -5.18 3.02
C VAL A 96 -14.59 -6.27 2.06
N VAL A 97 -13.81 -6.50 0.99
CA VAL A 97 -14.12 -7.49 -0.06
C VAL A 97 -13.30 -8.77 0.07
N ALA A 98 -12.18 -8.71 0.80
CA ALA A 98 -11.39 -9.86 1.18
C ALA A 98 -10.55 -9.51 2.41
N GLU A 99 -10.35 -10.48 3.30
CA GLU A 99 -9.48 -10.32 4.46
C GLU A 99 -8.79 -11.63 4.83
N VAL A 100 -7.61 -11.52 5.44
CA VAL A 100 -6.87 -12.63 6.03
C VAL A 100 -6.25 -12.20 7.36
N HIS A 101 -6.17 -13.12 8.32
CA HIS A 101 -5.59 -12.86 9.63
C HIS A 101 -4.26 -13.59 9.80
N ASN A 102 -3.29 -12.93 10.43
CA ASN A 102 -1.98 -13.49 10.75
C ASN A 102 -1.23 -14.03 9.52
N GLU A 103 -1.41 -13.36 8.38
CA GLU A 103 -0.81 -13.74 7.10
C GLU A 103 0.06 -12.62 6.53
N THR A 104 0.94 -12.98 5.61
CA THR A 104 1.82 -12.03 4.90
C THR A 104 1.34 -11.70 3.50
N ASN A 105 0.40 -12.47 2.95
CA ASN A 105 -0.09 -12.29 1.58
C ASN A 105 -1.61 -12.41 1.51
N LEU A 106 -2.22 -11.63 0.62
CA LEU A 106 -3.64 -11.75 0.24
C LEU A 106 -3.72 -11.70 -1.28
N THR A 107 -4.43 -12.64 -1.89
CA THR A 107 -4.75 -12.63 -3.32
C THR A 107 -6.25 -12.58 -3.51
N HIS A 108 -6.73 -11.72 -4.39
CA HIS A 108 -8.15 -11.55 -4.67
C HIS A 108 -8.39 -11.40 -6.18
N ILE A 109 -9.41 -12.09 -6.70
CA ILE A 109 -9.86 -11.97 -8.08
C ILE A 109 -11.08 -11.03 -8.07
N PRO A 110 -10.90 -9.73 -8.40
CA PRO A 110 -11.99 -8.76 -8.43
C PRO A 110 -12.96 -9.09 -9.56
N VAL A 111 -14.25 -8.92 -9.28
CA VAL A 111 -15.34 -9.09 -10.26
C VAL A 111 -16.05 -7.78 -10.60
N GLU A 112 -15.73 -6.70 -9.88
CA GLU A 112 -16.38 -5.41 -10.03
C GLU A 112 -15.34 -4.29 -10.19
N PRO A 113 -15.63 -3.25 -10.99
CA PRO A 113 -14.77 -2.09 -11.08
C PRO A 113 -14.84 -1.26 -9.78
N GLY A 114 -13.82 -0.44 -9.56
CA GLY A 114 -13.75 0.46 -8.41
C GLY A 114 -12.34 0.73 -7.90
N ALA A 115 -12.27 1.55 -6.85
CA ALA A 115 -11.03 1.83 -6.15
C ALA A 115 -10.81 0.79 -5.04
N TYR A 116 -9.75 -0.01 -5.18
CA TYR A 116 -9.35 -1.05 -4.23
C TYR A 116 -8.15 -0.58 -3.42
N ARG A 117 -8.25 -0.54 -2.10
CA ARG A 117 -7.15 -0.16 -1.18
C ARG A 117 -6.88 -1.26 -0.17
N VAL A 118 -5.68 -1.23 0.41
CA VAL A 118 -5.25 -2.19 1.43
C VAL A 118 -5.10 -1.50 2.78
N GLU A 119 -5.60 -2.17 3.82
CA GLU A 119 -5.35 -1.81 5.21
C GLU A 119 -4.77 -3.01 5.94
N CYS A 120 -3.56 -2.88 6.49
CA CYS A 120 -2.95 -3.88 7.35
C CYS A 120 -3.00 -3.42 8.80
N HIS A 121 -3.34 -4.32 9.71
CA HIS A 121 -3.36 -4.10 11.16
C HIS A 121 -2.50 -5.13 11.88
N ARG A 122 -1.89 -4.72 13.00
CA ARG A 122 -1.10 -5.58 13.88
C ARG A 122 -1.43 -5.32 15.34
N GLU A 123 -1.30 -6.36 16.16
CA GLU A 123 -1.31 -6.19 17.62
C GLU A 123 -0.08 -5.40 18.05
N HIS A 124 -0.30 -4.29 18.75
CA HIS A 124 0.76 -3.47 19.29
C HIS A 124 0.30 -2.82 20.60
N LEU A 125 1.04 -3.10 21.68
CA LEU A 125 0.69 -2.70 23.05
C LEU A 125 -0.71 -3.22 23.48
N GLY A 126 -1.00 -4.49 23.15
CA GLY A 126 -2.23 -5.18 23.57
C GLY A 126 -3.52 -4.72 22.88
N GLN A 127 -3.39 -3.98 21.77
CA GLN A 127 -4.52 -3.52 20.97
C GLN A 127 -4.20 -3.63 19.47
N PRO A 128 -5.20 -3.88 18.61
CA PRO A 128 -5.02 -3.80 17.17
C PRO A 128 -4.74 -2.35 16.76
N ARG A 129 -3.62 -2.13 16.07
CA ARG A 129 -3.21 -0.83 15.52
C ARG A 129 -3.15 -0.92 14.00
N GLY A 130 -3.54 0.16 13.33
CA GLY A 130 -3.28 0.31 11.91
C GLY A 130 -1.77 0.33 11.67
N TRP A 131 -1.32 -0.47 10.72
CA TRP A 131 0.10 -0.66 10.43
C TRP A 131 0.45 -0.10 9.05
N ILE A 132 -0.32 -0.44 8.02
CA ILE A 132 -0.10 0.01 6.64
C ILE A 132 -1.43 0.42 6.01
N PHE A 133 -1.45 1.56 5.33
CA PHE A 133 -2.58 2.04 4.55
C PHE A 133 -2.11 2.41 3.14
N SER A 134 -2.58 1.71 2.12
CA SER A 134 -2.17 1.96 0.74
C SER A 134 -3.09 2.95 0.03
N ASN A 135 -2.55 3.67 -0.95
CA ASN A 135 -3.38 4.26 -1.99
C ASN A 135 -4.06 3.16 -2.83
N PRO A 136 -5.15 3.51 -3.54
CA PRO A 136 -5.92 2.52 -4.26
C PRO A 136 -5.28 2.12 -5.59
N ILE A 137 -5.59 0.91 -6.06
CA ILE A 137 -5.55 0.54 -7.48
C ILE A 137 -6.95 0.73 -8.04
N TYR A 138 -7.07 1.40 -9.18
CA TYR A 138 -8.35 1.65 -9.83
C TYR A 138 -8.62 0.59 -10.89
N LEU A 139 -9.65 -0.23 -10.69
CA LEU A 139 -10.11 -1.19 -11.69
C LEU A 139 -11.22 -0.60 -12.54
N ARG A 140 -11.07 -0.66 -13.86
CA ARG A 140 -12.01 -0.13 -14.86
C ARG A 140 -12.35 -1.13 -15.94
#